data_AF-A0A4R5Q677-F1
#
_entry.id   AF-A0A4R5Q677-F1
#
_cell.length_a   1.000
_cell.length_b   1.000
_cell.length_c   1.000
_cell.angle_alpha   90.00
_cell.angle_beta   90.00
_cell.angle_gamma   90.00
#
_symmetry.space_group_name_H-M   'P 1'
#
loop_
_entity.id
_entity.type
_entity.pdbx_description
1 polymer ?
#
loop_
_entity_poly.entity_id
_entity_poly.type
_entity_poly.pdbx_seq_one_letter_code
_entity_poly.pdbx_strand_id
1 'polypeptide(L)' 'MTEKIYDAARERGLVRSKRDFSQRLLGMAANYAADTGLGRCSAAALLNLYRRLGEEGQADLQAMTFRLLLAAETQP' A
#
# COMPACT_ATOMS: atom_id res chain seq x y z
N MET A 1 3.86 -7.34 6.40
CA MET A 1 4.31 -7.37 4.99
C MET A 1 4.07 -6.05 4.29
N THR A 2 2.89 -5.44 4.40
CA THR A 2 2.62 -4.07 3.92
C THR A 2 3.46 -2.99 4.64
N GLU A 3 3.90 -3.23 5.87
CA GLU A 3 4.88 -2.36 6.56
C GLU A 3 6.18 -2.19 5.77
N LYS A 4 6.68 -3.26 5.14
CA LYS A 4 7.88 -3.17 4.28
C LYS A 4 7.67 -2.26 3.08
N ILE A 5 6.45 -2.22 2.53
CA ILE A 5 6.10 -1.33 1.40
C ILE A 5 6.03 0.11 1.89
N TYR A 6 5.45 0.36 3.07
CA TYR A 6 5.44 1.68 3.68
C TYR A 6 6.86 2.18 3.98
N ASP A 7 7.70 1.37 4.61
CA ASP A 7 9.07 1.78 4.97
C ASP A 7 9.88 2.09 3.71
N ALA A 8 9.80 1.25 2.68
CA ALA A 8 10.47 1.51 1.40
C ALA A 8 9.91 2.76 0.70
N ALA A 9 8.60 2.98 0.71
CA ALA A 9 8.00 4.18 0.15
C ALA A 9 8.44 5.46 0.91
N ARG A 10 8.62 5.37 2.23
CA ARG A 10 9.11 6.46 3.07
C ARG A 10 10.59 6.75 2.80
N GLU A 11 11.43 5.73 2.72
CA GLU A 11 12.86 5.87 2.43
C GLU A 11 13.09 6.52 1.06
N ARG A 12 12.20 6.26 0.09
CA ARG A 12 12.23 6.89 -1.25
C ARG A 12 11.60 8.28 -1.31
N GLY A 13 11.10 8.79 -0.19
CA GLY A 13 10.47 10.11 -0.12
C GLY A 13 9.09 10.21 -0.79
N LEU A 14 8.47 9.08 -1.16
CA LEU A 14 7.14 9.06 -1.78
C LEU A 14 6.05 9.46 -0.78
N VAL A 15 6.28 9.15 0.51
CA VAL A 15 5.37 9.46 1.61
C VAL A 15 6.12 9.92 2.85
N ARG A 16 5.50 10.77 3.66
CA ARG A 16 6.12 11.34 4.87
C ARG A 16 5.65 10.68 6.17
N SER A 17 4.48 10.08 6.17
CA SER A 17 3.86 9.47 7.35
C SER A 17 2.92 8.34 6.95
N LYS A 18 2.49 7.51 7.91
CA LYS A 18 1.46 6.48 7.68
C LYS A 18 0.12 7.07 7.22
N ARG A 19 -0.19 8.29 7.69
CA ARG A 19 -1.38 9.05 7.27
C ARG A 19 -1.29 9.47 5.81
N ASP A 20 -0.16 10.05 5.43
CA ASP A 20 0.15 10.44 4.05
C ASP A 20 0.14 9.21 3.12
N PHE A 21 0.71 8.10 3.55
CA PHE A 21 0.65 6.81 2.85
C PHE A 21 -0.78 6.33 2.63
N SER A 22 -1.64 6.40 3.65
CA SER A 22 -3.06 6.03 3.51
C SER A 22 -3.77 6.91 2.49
N GLN A 23 -3.63 8.23 2.64
CA GLN A 23 -4.35 9.19 1.81
C GLN A 23 -3.90 9.17 0.34
N ARG A 24 -2.60 9.08 0.09
CA ARG A 24 -2.04 9.17 -1.27
C ARG A 24 -2.02 7.84 -1.99
N LEU A 25 -1.68 6.75 -1.29
CA LEU A 25 -1.39 5.46 -1.92
C LEU A 25 -2.46 4.40 -1.70
N LEU A 26 -3.18 4.38 -0.57
CA LEU A 26 -4.25 3.39 -0.32
C LEU A 26 -5.64 3.85 -0.82
N GLY A 27 -5.84 5.14 -1.06
CA GLY A 27 -7.13 5.74 -1.46
C GLY A 27 -7.90 6.33 -0.26
N MET A 28 -9.11 6.86 -0.49
CA MET A 28 -9.93 7.70 0.43
C MET A 28 -10.17 7.20 1.87
N ALA A 29 -9.65 6.06 2.28
CA ALA A 29 -9.60 5.68 3.68
C ALA A 29 -8.51 6.50 4.39
N ALA A 30 -8.85 7.75 4.74
CA ALA A 30 -7.94 8.79 5.23
C ALA A 30 -7.06 8.39 6.41
N ASN A 31 -7.45 7.34 7.14
CA ASN A 31 -6.76 6.84 8.31
C ASN A 31 -6.53 5.32 8.26
N TYR A 32 -6.68 4.65 7.11
CA TYR A 32 -6.62 3.18 7.05
C TYR A 32 -5.40 2.59 7.77
N ALA A 33 -4.19 3.01 7.38
CA ALA A 33 -2.96 2.52 8.00
C ALA A 33 -2.75 3.03 9.43
N ALA A 34 -3.42 4.11 9.82
CA ALA A 34 -3.36 4.68 11.16
C ALA A 34 -4.30 3.95 12.14
N ASP A 35 -5.48 3.52 11.67
CA ASP A 35 -6.56 2.97 12.49
C ASP A 35 -6.50 1.43 12.56
N THR A 36 -6.22 0.74 11.46
CA THR A 36 -6.24 -0.74 11.40
C THR A 36 -4.86 -1.37 11.35
N GLY A 37 -3.81 -0.54 11.20
CA GLY A 37 -2.45 -0.99 10.96
C GLY A 37 -2.27 -1.57 9.55
N LEU A 38 -1.04 -1.52 9.05
CA LEU A 38 -0.70 -1.93 7.68
C LEU A 38 -0.89 -3.44 7.43
N GLY A 39 -1.02 -4.25 8.49
CA GLY A 39 -1.15 -5.71 8.42
C GLY A 39 -2.46 -6.24 7.83
N ARG A 40 -3.53 -5.43 7.76
CA ARG A 40 -4.85 -5.84 7.24
C ARG A 40 -5.34 -4.90 6.15
N CYS A 41 -4.56 -4.66 5.09
CA CYS A 41 -5.08 -3.90 3.92
C CYS A 41 -6.12 -4.73 3.16
N SER A 42 -7.28 -4.11 2.88
CA SER A 42 -8.30 -4.70 2.03
C SER A 42 -7.80 -4.84 0.60
N ALA A 43 -8.38 -5.76 -0.17
CA ALA A 43 -8.02 -5.95 -1.58
C ALA A 43 -8.19 -4.66 -2.40
N ALA A 44 -9.25 -3.88 -2.15
CA ALA A 44 -9.46 -2.59 -2.79
C ALA A 44 -8.32 -1.57 -2.48
N ALA A 45 -7.85 -1.52 -1.24
CA ALA A 45 -6.73 -0.67 -0.84
C ALA A 45 -5.42 -1.13 -1.50
N LEU A 46 -5.19 -2.44 -1.59
CA LEU A 46 -4.03 -3.02 -2.27
C LEU A 46 -4.05 -2.77 -3.78
N LEU A 47 -5.23 -2.81 -4.41
CA LEU A 47 -5.39 -2.50 -5.82
C LEU A 47 -5.07 -1.02 -6.13
N ASN A 48 -5.55 -0.10 -5.28
CA ASN A 48 -5.20 1.32 -5.39
C ASN A 48 -3.69 1.54 -5.22
N LEU A 49 -3.09 0.89 -4.22
CA LEU A 49 -1.65 0.94 -3.96
C LEU A 49 -0.85 0.45 -5.17
N TYR A 50 -1.25 -0.68 -5.77
CA TYR A 50 -0.63 -1.24 -6.97
C TYR A 50 -0.67 -0.26 -8.14
N ARG A 51 -1.80 0.40 -8.37
CA ARG A 51 -1.96 1.39 -9.46
C ARG A 51 -1.06 2.61 -9.23
N ARG A 52 -1.10 3.19 -8.02
CA ARG A 52 -0.29 4.38 -7.69
C ARG A 52 1.21 4.10 -7.78
N LEU A 53 1.67 2.95 -7.27
CA LEU A 53 3.09 2.59 -7.39
C LEU A 53 3.53 2.39 -8.85
N GLY A 54 2.64 1.92 -9.72
CA GLY A 54 2.88 1.87 -11.16
C GLY A 54 3.01 3.25 -11.81
N GLU A 55 2.11 4.18 -11.44
CA GLU A 55 2.16 5.58 -11.90
C GLU A 55 3.45 6.30 -11.45
N GLU A 56 3.95 5.99 -10.26
CA GLU A 56 5.19 6.53 -9.67
C GLU A 56 6.46 5.77 -10.12
N GLY A 57 6.34 4.82 -11.05
CA GLY A 57 7.46 4.06 -11.61
C GLY A 57 8.15 3.09 -10.64
N GLN A 58 7.49 2.73 -9.52
CA GLN A 58 8.04 1.89 -8.46
C GLN A 58 7.77 0.40 -8.72
N ALA A 59 8.38 -0.15 -9.78
CA ALA A 59 8.08 -1.49 -10.28
C ALA A 59 8.26 -2.61 -9.23
N ASP A 60 9.25 -2.49 -8.36
CA ASP A 60 9.52 -3.47 -7.30
C ASP A 60 8.45 -3.45 -6.20
N LEU A 61 8.08 -2.26 -5.72
CA LEU A 61 7.00 -2.08 -4.74
C LEU A 61 5.65 -2.46 -5.33
N GLN A 62 5.44 -2.18 -6.62
CA GLN A 62 4.26 -2.60 -7.36
C GLN A 62 4.14 -4.13 -7.40
N ALA A 63 5.23 -4.84 -7.74
CA ALA A 63 5.24 -6.30 -7.74
C ALA A 63 5.01 -6.91 -6.34
N MET A 64 5.58 -6.31 -5.29
CA MET A 64 5.32 -6.71 -3.91
C MET A 64 3.85 -6.54 -3.53
N THR A 65 3.25 -5.42 -3.92
CA THR A 65 1.83 -5.14 -3.68
C THR A 65 0.93 -6.12 -4.42
N PHE A 66 1.26 -6.46 -5.66
CA PHE A 66 0.49 -7.43 -6.44
C PHE A 66 0.46 -8.81 -5.79
N ARG A 67 1.59 -9.29 -5.24
CA ARG A 67 1.62 -10.55 -4.47
C ARG A 67 0.69 -10.52 -3.26
N LEU A 68 0.61 -9.40 -2.56
CA LEU A 68 -0.30 -9.22 -1.44
C LEU A 68 -1.76 -9.23 -1.88
N LEU A 69 -2.07 -8.58 -3.00
CA LEU A 69 -3.41 -8.57 -3.58
C LEU A 69 -3.86 -9.99 -3.94
N LEU A 70 -3.02 -10.76 -4.64
CA LEU A 70 -3.31 -12.16 -4.96
C LEU A 70 -3.56 -12.99 -3.70
N ALA A 71 -2.73 -12.84 -2.67
CA ALA A 71 -2.92 -13.54 -1.41
C ALA A 71 -4.24 -13.17 -0.72
N ALA A 72 -4.67 -11.90 -0.79
CA ALA A 72 -5.93 -11.45 -0.21
C ALA A 72 -7.17 -11.99 -0.94
N GLU A 73 -7.09 -12.16 -2.27
CA GLU A 73 -8.19 -12.72 -3.09
C GLU A 73 -8.26 -14.26 -3.05
N THR A 74 -7.15 -14.92 -2.70
CA THR A 74 -7.08 -16.40 -2.69
C THR A 74 -7.45 -17.01 -1.32
N GLN A 75 -7.60 -16.18 -0.28
CA GLN A 75 -8.06 -16.65 1.03
C GLN A 75 -9.60 -16.64 1.10
N PRO A 76 -10.25 -17.77 1.44
CA PRO A 76 -11.71 -17.89 1.52
C PRO A 76 -12.34 -17.10 2.66
#